data_AF-A0A268F5D8-F1
#
_entry.id   AF-A0A268F5D8-F1
#
_cell.length_a   1.000
_cell.length_b   1.000
_cell.length_c   1.000
_cell.angle_alpha   90.00
_cell.angle_beta   90.00
_cell.angle_gamma   90.00
#
_symmetry.space_group_name_H-M   'P 1'
#
loop_
_entity.id
_entity.type
_entity.pdbx_description
1 polymer ?
#
loop_
_entity_poly.entity_id
_entity_poly.type
_entity_poly.pdbx_seq_one_letter_code
_entity_poly.pdbx_strand_id
1 'polypeptide(L)' 'MANYTSSFSSSLVSNMISFLEDAKEGIQKNFEQMDLENASVEEEMREKIEEMIRELNRLIVAIESVPFR' A
#
# COMPACT_ATOMS: atom_id res chain seq x y z
N MET A 1 -25.28 13.11 -16.33
CA MET A 1 -23.84 13.41 -16.14
C MET A 1 -23.33 12.98 -14.77
N ALA A 2 -24.04 13.23 -13.65
CA ALA A 2 -23.59 12.85 -12.30
C ALA A 2 -23.22 11.36 -12.11
N ASN A 3 -23.94 10.42 -12.75
CA ASN A 3 -23.64 8.99 -12.63
C ASN A 3 -22.37 8.54 -13.37
N TYR A 4 -21.95 9.27 -14.41
CA TYR A 4 -20.71 8.96 -15.14
C TYR A 4 -19.48 9.42 -14.34
N THR A 5 -19.60 10.56 -13.66
CA THR A 5 -18.53 11.09 -12.81
C THR A 5 -18.31 10.25 -11.56
N SER A 6 -19.37 9.78 -10.88
CA SER A 6 -19.17 8.95 -9.68
C SER A 6 -18.61 7.56 -10.00
N SER A 7 -19.02 6.95 -11.13
CA SER A 7 -18.47 5.68 -11.60
C SER A 7 -16.98 5.80 -11.98
N PHE A 8 -16.60 6.87 -12.68
CA PHE A 8 -15.20 7.16 -13.00
C PHE A 8 -14.34 7.38 -11.75
N SER A 9 -14.83 8.18 -10.79
CA SER A 9 -14.14 8.41 -9.53
C SER A 9 -14.00 7.14 -8.70
N SER A 10 -15.03 6.30 -8.62
CA SER A 10 -14.96 5.02 -7.93
C SER A 10 -13.93 4.08 -8.57
N SER A 11 -13.89 4.00 -9.90
CA SER A 11 -12.89 3.17 -10.60
C SER A 11 -11.47 3.67 -10.38
N LEU A 12 -11.27 4.99 -10.39
CA LEU A 12 -9.95 5.60 -10.15
C LEU A 12 -9.47 5.29 -8.72
N VAL A 13 -10.36 5.40 -7.73
CA VAL A 13 -10.06 5.08 -6.33
C VAL A 13 -9.69 3.60 -6.16
N SER A 14 -10.49 2.69 -6.74
CA SER A 14 -10.18 1.27 -6.71
C SER A 14 -8.81 0.96 -7.32
N ASN A 15 -8.48 1.60 -8.45
CA ASN A 15 -7.17 1.41 -9.10
C ASN A 15 -6.02 1.94 -8.24
N MET A 16 -6.20 3.09 -7.57
CA MET A 16 -5.20 3.63 -6.65
C MET A 16 -4.97 2.72 -5.45
N ILE A 17 -6.04 2.21 -4.84
CA ILE A 17 -5.95 1.27 -3.72
C ILE A 17 -5.26 -0.02 -4.16
N SER A 18 -5.64 -0.58 -5.32
CA SER A 18 -5.00 -1.77 -5.87
C SER A 18 -3.49 -1.59 -6.05
N PHE A 19 -3.07 -0.43 -6.60
CA PHE A 19 -1.65 -0.14 -6.77
C PHE A 19 -0.89 -0.07 -5.43
N LEU A 20 -1.52 0.47 -4.38
CA LEU A 20 -0.92 0.53 -3.05
C LEU A 20 -0.83 -0.84 -2.37
N GLU A 21 -1.82 -1.70 -2.60
CA GLU A 21 -1.78 -3.10 -2.16
C GLU A 21 -0.68 -3.89 -2.90
N ASP A 22 -0.58 -3.74 -4.22
CA ASP A 22 0.50 -4.36 -5.01
C ASP A 22 1.88 -3.91 -4.52
N ALA A 23 2.02 -2.63 -4.14
CA ALA A 23 3.26 -2.10 -3.57
C ALA A 23 3.59 -2.75 -2.21
N LYS A 24 2.60 -2.96 -1.33
CA LYS A 24 2.78 -3.66 -0.05
C LYS A 24 3.27 -5.09 -0.28
N GLU A 25 2.61 -5.83 -1.17
CA GLU A 25 2.99 -7.19 -1.52
C GLU A 25 4.40 -7.25 -2.10
N GLY A 26 4.74 -6.31 -3.00
CA GLY A 26 6.08 -6.20 -3.57
C GLY A 26 7.17 -5.94 -2.53
N ILE A 27 6.91 -5.07 -1.56
CA ILE A 27 7.82 -4.78 -0.45
C ILE A 27 8.04 -6.03 0.42
N GLN A 28 6.96 -6.73 0.82
CA GLN A 28 7.06 -7.95 1.63
C GLN A 28 7.83 -9.04 0.90
N LYS A 29 7.48 -9.30 -0.36
CA LYS A 29 8.14 -10.30 -1.19
C LYS A 29 9.63 -9.99 -1.37
N ASN A 30 9.98 -8.71 -1.57
CA ASN A 30 11.39 -8.32 -1.67
C ASN A 30 12.14 -8.64 -0.39
N PHE A 31 11.56 -8.33 0.79
CA PHE A 31 12.16 -8.65 2.08
C PHE A 31 12.34 -10.16 2.30
N GLU A 32 11.33 -10.97 1.99
CA GLU A 32 11.39 -12.45 2.07
C GLU A 32 12.47 -13.06 1.15
N GLN A 33 12.80 -12.37 0.06
CA GLN A 33 13.84 -12.78 -0.88
C GLN A 33 15.24 -12.27 -0.51
N MET A 34 15.36 -11.43 0.52
CA MET A 34 16.66 -10.97 0.99
C MET A 34 17.36 -12.10 1.75
N ASP A 35 18.54 -12.49 1.30
CA ASP A 35 19.42 -13.39 2.04
C ASP A 35 20.21 -12.59 3.09
N LEU A 36 19.59 -12.39 4.25
CA LEU A 36 20.18 -11.63 5.36
C LEU A 36 20.89 -12.57 6.32
N GLU A 37 22.22 -12.65 6.21
CA GLU A 37 23.04 -13.50 7.08
C GLU A 37 23.21 -12.94 8.52
N ASN A 38 22.85 -11.67 8.74
CA ASN A 38 23.01 -10.99 10.02
C ASN A 38 21.64 -10.66 10.65
N ALA A 39 21.36 -11.30 11.79
CA ALA A 39 20.11 -11.14 12.53
C ALA A 39 19.81 -9.69 12.95
N SER A 40 20.82 -8.86 13.26
CA SER A 40 20.57 -7.46 13.62
C SER A 40 20.15 -6.63 12.40
N VAL A 41 20.69 -6.97 11.23
CA VAL A 41 20.34 -6.32 9.96
C VAL A 41 18.95 -6.78 9.51
N GLU A 42 18.62 -8.05 9.71
CA GLU A 42 17.27 -8.57 9.46
C GLU A 42 16.22 -7.84 10.29
N GLU A 43 16.47 -7.65 11.58
CA GLU A 43 15.52 -6.96 12.47
C GLU A 43 15.36 -5.48 12.09
N GLU A 44 16.46 -4.74 11.85
CA GLU A 44 16.37 -3.34 11.41
C GLU A 44 15.60 -3.23 10.07
N MET A 45 15.82 -4.18 9.17
CA MET A 45 15.11 -4.20 7.89
C MET A 45 13.62 -4.51 8.09
N ARG A 46 13.28 -5.47 8.96
CA ARG A 46 11.90 -5.80 9.32
C ARG A 46 11.17 -4.57 9.86
N GLU A 47 11.77 -3.85 10.80
CA GLU A 47 11.19 -2.62 11.37
C GLU A 47 10.89 -1.57 10.28
N LYS A 48 11.83 -1.35 9.35
CA LYS A 48 11.64 -0.42 8.22
C LYS A 48 10.52 -0.87 7.27
N ILE A 49 10.48 -2.17 6.94
CA ILE A 49 9.44 -2.75 6.10
C ILE A 49 8.06 -2.59 6.75
N GLU A 50 7.95 -2.84 8.05
CA GLU A 50 6.71 -2.66 8.81
C GLU A 50 6.27 -1.20 8.84
N GLU A 51 7.20 -0.25 8.97
CA GLU A 51 6.91 1.18 8.88
C GLU A 51 6.38 1.57 7.50
N MET A 52 7.03 1.10 6.42
CA MET A 52 6.58 1.35 5.04
C MET A 52 5.17 0.81 4.80
N ILE A 53 4.88 -0.42 5.23
CA ILE A 53 3.54 -1.03 5.10
C ILE A 53 2.51 -0.25 5.92
N ARG A 54 2.87 0.22 7.11
CA ARG A 54 1.99 1.03 7.97
C ARG A 54 1.62 2.35 7.29
N GLU A 55 2.56 3.03 6.66
CA GLU A 55 2.27 4.28 5.92
C GLU A 55 1.39 4.02 4.69
N LEU A 56 1.61 2.93 3.96
CA LEU A 56 0.74 2.54 2.84
C LEU A 56 -0.70 2.26 3.31
N ASN A 57 -0.87 1.55 4.44
CA ASN A 57 -2.19 1.33 5.03
C ASN A 57 -2.87 2.64 5.45
N ARG A 58 -2.12 3.59 6.03
CA ARG A 58 -2.66 4.93 6.35
C ARG A 58 -3.12 5.66 5.10
N LEU A 59 -2.36 5.57 4.01
CA LEU A 59 -2.72 6.20 2.74
C LEU A 59 -3.98 5.59 2.13
N ILE A 60 -4.12 4.26 2.17
CA ILE A 60 -5.34 3.57 1.71
C ILE A 60 -6.55 4.06 2.50
N VAL A 61 -6.47 4.05 3.83
CA VAL A 61 -7.56 4.54 4.70
C VAL A 61 -7.89 6.01 4.40
N ALA A 62 -6.87 6.84 4.17
CA ALA A 62 -7.08 8.24 3.81
C ALA A 62 -7.83 8.38 2.46
N ILE A 63 -7.46 7.59 1.45
CA ILE A 63 -8.14 7.58 0.14
C ILE A 63 -9.59 7.11 0.29
N GLU A 64 -9.84 6.01 1.01
CA GLU A 64 -11.18 5.46 1.27
C GLU A 64 -12.08 6.43 2.05
N SER A 65 -11.49 7.27 2.90
CA SER A 65 -12.23 8.25 3.70
C SER A 65 -12.77 9.43 2.88
N VAL A 66 -12.28 9.64 1.65
CA VAL A 66 -12.73 10.74 0.79
C VAL A 66 -14.09 10.39 0.17
N PRO A 67 -15.16 11.15 0.45
CA PRO A 67 -16.47 10.90 -0.15
C PRO A 67 -16.49 11.42 -1.59
N PHE A 68 -16.31 10.53 -2.56
CA PHE A 68 -16.53 10.84 -3.98
C PHE A 68 -18.02 10.78 -4.29
N ARG A 69 -18.73 11.90 -4.12
CA ARG A 69 -20.13 12.10 -4.52
C ARG A 69 -20.23 12.83 -5.84
#